data_AF-H2Y2Z4-F1
#
_entry.id   AF-H2Y2Z4-F1
#
_cell.length_a   1.000
_cell.length_b   1.000
_cell.length_c   1.000
_cell.angle_alpha   90.00
_cell.angle_beta   90.00
_cell.angle_gamma   90.00
#
_symmetry.space_group_name_H-M   'P 1'
#
loop_
_entity.id
_entity.type
_entity.pdbx_description
1 polymer ?
#
loop_
_entity_poly.entity_id
_entity_poly.type
_entity_poly.pdbx_seq_one_letter_code
_entity_poly.pdbx_strand_id
1 'polypeptide(L)'
;MTQKLFLEKYAHTMQPLVIQDGQKGWTASKTFSYEYFKNLYPPGSEALRYAVRHCQFFPYGSQMYSLEEFVTMSQNRVEGNEDRWYIGWSNCEGLTANELRKHYTMPYFLPLELDHSKTDWMFIGLPGRGASMHIDFVPGGSWQAQLSGTKEWTFETPPECYGICTSKMMVRVKPGEIIVLDGNRWFHKTRILGNDLSIVIGSEYY
;
A
#
# COMPACT_ATOMS: atom_id res chain seq x y z
N MET A 1 11.42 -17.16 1.82
CA MET A 1 11.01 -17.08 3.24
C MET A 1 9.99 -18.18 3.51
N THR A 2 10.11 -19.03 4.54
CA THR A 2 9.05 -20.01 4.85
C THR A 2 8.06 -19.42 5.86
N GLN A 3 6.80 -19.91 5.88
CA GLN A 3 5.80 -19.47 6.87
C GLN A 3 6.29 -19.68 8.31
N LYS A 4 6.88 -20.83 8.60
CA LYS A 4 7.47 -21.13 9.92
C LYS A 4 8.56 -20.13 10.30
N LEU A 5 9.50 -19.85 9.39
CA LEU A 5 10.58 -18.90 9.66
C LEU A 5 10.03 -17.48 9.86
N PHE A 6 9.05 -17.07 9.05
CA PHE A 6 8.37 -15.79 9.19
C PHE A 6 7.72 -15.65 10.56
N LEU A 7 6.93 -16.64 10.97
CA LEU A 7 6.25 -16.66 12.25
C LEU A 7 7.23 -16.59 13.43
N GLU A 8 8.22 -17.48 13.45
CA GLU A 8 9.14 -17.63 14.59
C GLU A 8 10.13 -16.45 14.74
N LYS A 9 10.43 -15.74 13.65
CA LYS A 9 11.50 -14.73 13.64
C LYS A 9 11.05 -13.31 13.32
N TYR A 10 9.90 -13.12 12.67
CA TYR A 10 9.52 -11.82 12.11
C TYR A 10 8.12 -11.37 12.49
N ALA A 11 7.11 -12.25 12.45
CA ALA A 11 5.69 -11.89 12.56
C ALA A 11 5.35 -11.02 13.78
N HIS A 12 5.96 -11.33 14.94
CA HIS A 12 5.73 -10.64 16.21
C HIS A 12 6.93 -9.80 16.66
N THR A 13 7.81 -9.44 15.73
CA THR A 13 8.97 -8.61 15.99
C THR A 13 8.81 -7.23 15.38
N MET A 14 9.50 -6.25 15.94
CA MET A 14 9.56 -4.90 15.36
C MET A 14 10.59 -4.80 14.24
N GLN A 15 11.02 -5.90 13.60
CA GLN A 15 12.04 -5.82 12.55
C GLN A 15 11.39 -5.68 11.18
N PRO A 16 11.54 -4.53 10.48
CA PRO A 16 11.05 -4.40 9.12
C PRO A 16 11.80 -5.37 8.19
N LEU A 17 11.09 -5.92 7.21
CA LEU A 17 11.60 -6.94 6.31
C LEU A 17 11.18 -6.62 4.87
N VAL A 18 12.06 -6.88 3.90
CA VAL A 18 11.70 -6.87 2.47
C VAL A 18 11.87 -8.28 1.91
N ILE A 19 10.77 -8.82 1.37
CA ILE A 19 10.74 -10.09 0.66
C ILE A 19 10.79 -9.82 -0.85
N GLN A 20 11.86 -10.28 -1.49
CA GLN A 20 12.14 -9.94 -2.89
C GLN A 20 11.24 -10.66 -3.91
N ASP A 21 10.73 -11.83 -3.55
CA ASP A 21 9.90 -12.69 -4.41
C ASP A 21 8.45 -12.83 -3.90
N GLY A 22 8.00 -11.88 -3.06
CA GLY A 22 6.75 -11.98 -2.31
C GLY A 22 5.49 -12.04 -3.18
N GLN A 23 5.59 -11.56 -4.42
CA GLN A 23 4.47 -11.48 -5.38
C GLN A 23 4.45 -12.64 -6.39
N LYS A 24 5.13 -13.75 -6.10
CA LYS A 24 5.23 -14.90 -7.00
C LYS A 24 3.85 -15.41 -7.43
N GLY A 25 3.59 -15.41 -8.73
CA GLY A 25 2.34 -15.90 -9.32
C GLY A 25 1.22 -14.86 -9.41
N TRP A 26 1.42 -13.65 -8.91
CA TRP A 26 0.43 -12.58 -9.03
C TRP A 26 0.38 -12.02 -10.45
N THR A 27 -0.81 -11.58 -10.88
CA THR A 27 -1.02 -10.90 -12.17
C THR A 27 -1.24 -9.40 -12.00
N ALA A 28 -1.41 -8.91 -10.77
CA ALA A 28 -1.71 -7.52 -10.44
C ALA A 28 -0.77 -6.50 -11.09
N SER A 29 0.54 -6.76 -11.11
CA SER A 29 1.53 -5.85 -11.73
C SER A 29 1.36 -5.67 -13.25
N LYS A 30 0.68 -6.59 -13.92
CA LYS A 30 0.37 -6.53 -15.36
C LYS A 30 -1.01 -5.99 -15.66
N THR A 31 -1.88 -5.93 -14.65
CA THR A 31 -3.30 -5.60 -14.82
C THR A 31 -3.66 -4.25 -14.22
N PHE A 32 -3.13 -3.94 -13.04
CA PHE A 32 -3.50 -2.75 -12.30
C PHE A 32 -2.91 -1.51 -12.96
N SER A 33 -3.79 -0.55 -13.22
CA SER A 33 -3.49 0.74 -13.83
C SER A 33 -4.58 1.73 -13.43
N TYR A 34 -4.35 3.02 -13.67
CA TYR A 34 -5.41 4.03 -13.48
C TYR A 34 -6.70 3.65 -14.20
N GLU A 35 -6.62 3.26 -15.47
CA GLU A 35 -7.79 2.87 -16.27
C GLU A 35 -8.49 1.62 -15.72
N TYR A 36 -7.73 0.66 -15.19
CA TYR A 36 -8.33 -0.51 -14.53
C TYR A 36 -9.18 -0.08 -13.32
N PHE A 37 -8.64 0.76 -12.43
CA PHE A 37 -9.38 1.23 -11.25
C PHE A 37 -10.57 2.11 -11.63
N LYS A 38 -10.43 2.97 -12.64
CA LYS A 38 -11.52 3.79 -13.17
C LYS A 38 -12.68 2.94 -13.69
N ASN A 39 -12.38 1.86 -14.41
CA ASN A 39 -13.40 0.93 -14.90
C ASN A 39 -14.03 0.09 -13.77
N LEU A 40 -13.30 -0.11 -12.66
CA LEU A 40 -13.80 -0.81 -11.49
C LEU A 40 -14.81 0.03 -10.69
N TYR A 41 -14.69 1.36 -10.75
CA TYR A 41 -15.61 2.30 -10.10
C TYR A 41 -16.24 3.28 -11.11
N PRO A 42 -17.12 2.83 -12.02
CA PRO A 42 -17.77 3.73 -12.98
C PRO A 42 -18.55 4.85 -12.29
N PRO A 43 -18.57 6.08 -12.84
CA PRO A 43 -19.38 7.18 -12.31
C PRO A 43 -20.85 6.80 -12.12
N GLY A 44 -21.41 7.11 -10.96
CA GLY A 44 -22.80 6.77 -10.60
C GLY A 44 -23.04 5.30 -10.19
N SER A 45 -22.04 4.42 -10.29
CA SER A 45 -22.17 3.02 -9.87
C SER A 45 -22.46 2.88 -8.37
N GLU A 46 -23.07 1.76 -7.97
CA GLU A 46 -23.23 1.42 -6.55
C GLU A 46 -21.89 1.22 -5.85
N ALA A 47 -20.92 0.58 -6.51
CA ALA A 47 -19.58 0.39 -5.98
C ALA A 47 -18.89 1.71 -5.64
N LEU A 48 -18.93 2.70 -6.55
CA LEU A 48 -18.36 4.01 -6.29
C LEU A 48 -19.09 4.74 -5.15
N ARG A 49 -20.43 4.74 -5.17
CA ARG A 49 -21.23 5.37 -4.11
C ARG A 49 -20.97 4.74 -2.74
N TYR A 50 -20.81 3.43 -2.67
CA TYR A 50 -20.45 2.73 -1.44
C TYR A 50 -19.06 3.12 -0.98
N ALA A 51 -18.07 3.07 -1.88
CA ALA A 51 -16.69 3.42 -1.55
C ALA A 51 -16.55 4.85 -1.03
N VAL A 52 -17.20 5.83 -1.66
CA VAL A 52 -17.20 7.23 -1.22
C VAL A 52 -17.84 7.42 0.17
N ARG A 53 -18.86 6.63 0.50
CA ARG A 53 -19.61 6.78 1.77
C ARG A 53 -19.03 5.99 2.93
N HIS A 54 -18.40 4.86 2.64
CA HIS A 54 -18.08 3.84 3.64
C HIS A 54 -16.61 3.43 3.67
N CYS A 55 -15.86 3.65 2.58
CA CYS A 55 -14.43 3.36 2.57
C CYS A 55 -13.61 4.59 2.93
N GLN A 56 -12.42 4.34 3.44
CA GLN A 56 -11.47 5.37 3.82
C GLN A 56 -10.69 5.83 2.59
N PHE A 57 -10.46 7.14 2.47
CA PHE A 57 -9.68 7.74 1.41
C PHE A 57 -8.54 8.57 2.01
N PHE A 58 -7.34 8.44 1.46
CA PHE A 58 -6.14 9.14 1.90
C PHE A 58 -5.66 10.09 0.80
N PRO A 59 -5.81 11.40 0.99
CA PRO A 59 -5.54 12.36 -0.07
C PRO A 59 -4.05 12.68 -0.24
N TYR A 60 -3.24 12.52 0.81
CA TYR A 60 -1.80 12.83 0.87
C TYR A 60 -1.35 14.12 0.14
N GLY A 61 -2.15 15.18 0.24
CA GLY A 61 -1.84 16.47 -0.37
C GLY A 61 -2.10 16.57 -1.88
N SER A 62 -2.78 15.59 -2.47
CA SER A 62 -3.21 15.61 -3.88
C SER A 62 -4.37 16.56 -4.19
N GLN A 63 -4.94 17.24 -3.19
CA GLN A 63 -6.16 18.05 -3.33
C GLN A 63 -7.39 17.28 -3.86
N MET A 64 -7.34 15.95 -3.92
CA MET A 64 -8.52 15.11 -4.10
C MET A 64 -9.09 14.74 -2.73
N TYR A 65 -10.41 14.68 -2.59
CA TYR A 65 -11.08 14.40 -1.31
C TYR A 65 -11.91 13.11 -1.32
N SER A 66 -12.01 12.44 -2.47
CA SER A 66 -12.79 11.21 -2.61
C SER A 66 -12.24 10.30 -3.70
N LEU A 67 -12.65 9.03 -3.66
CA LEU A 67 -12.35 8.07 -4.73
C LEU A 67 -13.00 8.48 -6.06
N GLU A 68 -14.14 9.20 -6.01
CA GLU A 68 -14.80 9.72 -7.21
C GLU A 68 -13.94 10.74 -7.95
N GLU A 69 -13.34 11.69 -7.21
CA GLU A 69 -12.41 12.66 -7.80
C GLU A 69 -11.17 11.99 -8.41
N PHE A 70 -10.69 10.90 -7.78
CA PHE A 70 -9.60 10.11 -8.32
C PHE A 70 -9.98 9.46 -9.65
N VAL A 71 -11.09 8.70 -9.73
CA VAL A 71 -11.45 7.96 -10.96
C VAL A 71 -11.99 8.86 -12.08
N THR A 72 -12.23 10.13 -11.80
CA THR A 72 -12.68 11.14 -12.78
C THR A 72 -11.59 12.16 -13.14
N MET A 73 -10.34 11.93 -12.74
CA MET A 73 -9.21 12.79 -13.13
C MET A 73 -9.10 12.97 -14.66
N SER A 74 -8.69 14.17 -15.06
CA SER A 74 -8.30 14.46 -16.45
C SER A 74 -7.09 13.60 -16.85
N GLN A 75 -7.00 13.26 -18.14
CA GLN A 75 -5.86 12.51 -18.66
C GLN A 75 -4.53 13.26 -18.43
N ASN A 76 -4.54 14.59 -18.58
CA ASN A 76 -3.37 15.44 -18.31
C ASN A 76 -2.88 15.30 -16.87
N ARG A 77 -3.80 15.24 -15.91
CA ARG A 77 -3.47 15.06 -14.49
C ARG A 77 -2.95 13.66 -14.21
N VAL A 78 -3.55 12.62 -14.79
CA VAL A 78 -3.08 11.23 -14.69
C VAL A 78 -1.63 11.10 -15.18
N GLU A 79 -1.29 11.78 -16.28
CA GLU A 79 0.05 11.82 -16.87
C GLU A 79 1.04 12.73 -16.13
N GLY A 80 0.57 13.53 -15.17
CA GLY A 80 1.41 14.45 -14.39
C GLY A 80 1.75 15.75 -15.11
N ASN A 81 0.97 16.14 -16.13
CA ASN A 81 1.13 17.39 -16.87
C ASN A 81 0.51 18.61 -16.16
N GLU A 82 -0.24 18.40 -15.08
CA GLU A 82 -0.85 19.44 -14.24
C GLU A 82 -0.12 19.50 -12.88
N ASP A 83 -0.65 18.79 -11.89
CA ASP A 83 -0.06 18.64 -10.56
C ASP A 83 0.33 17.19 -10.26
N ARG A 84 1.20 17.02 -9.26
CA ARG A 84 1.57 15.70 -8.76
C ARG A 84 0.57 15.24 -7.73
N TRP A 85 0.23 13.95 -7.78
CA TRP A 85 -0.70 13.35 -6.86
C TRP A 85 -0.20 11.99 -6.37
N TYR A 86 -0.60 11.68 -5.15
CA TYR A 86 -0.46 10.37 -4.53
C TYR A 86 -1.66 10.19 -3.61
N ILE A 87 -2.36 9.07 -3.74
CA ILE A 87 -3.57 8.78 -2.97
C ILE A 87 -3.54 7.35 -2.46
N GLY A 88 -4.39 7.06 -1.49
CA GLY A 88 -4.74 5.69 -1.15
C GLY A 88 -6.19 5.55 -0.77
N TRP A 89 -6.70 4.33 -0.74
CA TRP A 89 -8.04 4.02 -0.27
C TRP A 89 -8.13 2.61 0.30
N SER A 90 -9.12 2.38 1.17
CA SER A 90 -9.50 1.02 1.56
C SER A 90 -10.39 0.39 0.50
N ASN A 91 -10.02 -0.81 0.08
CA ASN A 91 -10.81 -1.65 -0.79
C ASN A 91 -11.87 -2.41 0.02
N CYS A 92 -12.85 -1.68 0.54
CA CYS A 92 -13.81 -2.19 1.54
C CYS A 92 -15.15 -2.64 0.94
N GLU A 93 -15.41 -2.35 -0.33
CA GLU A 93 -16.63 -2.78 -1.02
C GLU A 93 -16.44 -4.21 -1.57
N GLY A 94 -17.39 -5.09 -1.28
CA GLY A 94 -17.21 -6.53 -1.47
C GLY A 94 -16.99 -6.98 -2.92
N LEU A 95 -17.72 -6.42 -3.89
CA LEU A 95 -17.62 -6.84 -5.29
C LEU A 95 -16.29 -6.40 -5.90
N THR A 96 -15.95 -5.12 -5.76
CA THR A 96 -14.69 -4.56 -6.26
C THR A 96 -13.48 -5.17 -5.57
N ALA A 97 -13.60 -5.48 -4.27
CA ALA A 97 -12.54 -6.19 -3.57
C ALA A 97 -12.33 -7.61 -4.10
N ASN A 98 -13.40 -8.33 -4.42
CA ASN A 98 -13.30 -9.66 -5.01
C ASN A 98 -12.72 -9.62 -6.43
N GLU A 99 -13.04 -8.61 -7.24
CA GLU A 99 -12.43 -8.43 -8.56
C GLU A 99 -10.92 -8.20 -8.46
N LEU A 100 -10.48 -7.34 -7.54
CA LEU A 100 -9.06 -7.08 -7.30
C LEU A 100 -8.32 -8.35 -6.83
N ARG A 101 -8.93 -9.14 -5.94
CA ARG A 101 -8.37 -10.41 -5.42
C ARG A 101 -8.24 -11.53 -6.45
N LYS A 102 -8.71 -11.35 -7.70
CA LYS A 102 -8.37 -12.26 -8.81
C LYS A 102 -6.91 -12.11 -9.25
N HIS A 103 -6.25 -11.02 -8.88
CA HIS A 103 -4.94 -10.64 -9.41
C HIS A 103 -3.78 -10.77 -8.41
N TYR A 104 -4.08 -10.96 -7.13
CA TYR A 104 -3.11 -11.21 -6.07
C TYR A 104 -3.72 -12.18 -5.05
N THR A 105 -2.86 -12.78 -4.25
CA THR A 105 -3.27 -13.65 -3.14
C THR A 105 -2.67 -13.12 -1.85
N MET A 106 -3.02 -13.74 -0.72
CA MET A 106 -2.19 -13.59 0.47
C MET A 106 -0.73 -13.96 0.14
N PRO A 107 0.27 -13.15 0.55
CA PRO A 107 1.68 -13.47 0.34
C PRO A 107 2.03 -14.85 0.90
N TYR A 108 2.76 -15.65 0.10
CA TYR A 108 3.00 -17.07 0.39
C TYR A 108 3.74 -17.34 1.72
N PHE A 109 4.47 -16.34 2.22
CA PHE A 109 5.24 -16.43 3.46
C PHE A 109 4.41 -16.09 4.70
N LEU A 110 3.18 -15.57 4.55
CA LEU A 110 2.27 -15.35 5.68
C LEU A 110 1.61 -16.67 6.08
N PRO A 111 1.69 -17.09 7.36
CA PRO A 111 1.01 -18.28 7.88
C PRO A 111 -0.51 -18.14 7.86
N LEU A 112 -1.23 -19.22 7.57
CA LEU A 112 -2.70 -19.28 7.64
C LEU A 112 -3.23 -19.26 9.08
N GLU A 113 -2.37 -19.50 10.06
CA GLU A 113 -2.71 -19.48 11.50
C GLU A 113 -2.75 -18.07 12.10
N LEU A 114 -2.18 -17.08 11.41
CA LEU A 114 -2.40 -15.68 11.76
C LEU A 114 -3.77 -15.25 11.25
N ASP A 115 -4.40 -14.32 11.95
CA ASP A 115 -5.57 -13.64 11.42
C ASP A 115 -5.13 -12.67 10.32
N HIS A 116 -5.97 -12.50 9.31
CA HIS A 116 -5.71 -11.61 8.18
C HIS A 116 -6.87 -10.65 8.02
N SER A 117 -6.53 -9.38 7.80
CA SER A 117 -7.53 -8.35 7.54
C SER A 117 -8.32 -8.70 6.28
N LYS A 118 -9.63 -8.46 6.33
CA LYS A 118 -10.51 -8.55 5.15
C LYS A 118 -10.45 -7.30 4.28
N THR A 119 -9.73 -6.27 4.73
CA THR A 119 -9.56 -5.01 4.01
C THR A 119 -8.17 -4.98 3.41
N ASP A 120 -8.12 -4.70 2.12
CA ASP A 120 -6.86 -4.39 1.44
C ASP A 120 -6.76 -2.87 1.23
N TRP A 121 -5.55 -2.35 1.24
CA TRP A 121 -5.25 -0.95 0.99
C TRP A 121 -4.58 -0.81 -0.35
N MET A 122 -5.05 0.16 -1.12
CA MET A 122 -4.45 0.53 -2.39
C MET A 122 -3.78 1.88 -2.26
N PHE A 123 -2.58 2.01 -2.82
CA PHE A 123 -1.89 3.29 -2.95
C PHE A 123 -1.37 3.46 -4.36
N ILE A 124 -1.61 4.64 -4.93
CA ILE A 124 -1.20 4.95 -6.30
C ILE A 124 -0.80 6.41 -6.42
N GLY A 125 0.25 6.68 -7.20
CA GLY A 125 0.66 8.05 -7.46
C GLY A 125 1.92 8.20 -8.29
N LEU A 126 2.13 9.43 -8.71
CA LEU A 126 3.27 9.85 -9.52
C LEU A 126 4.55 9.96 -8.68
N PRO A 127 5.73 9.95 -9.32
CA PRO A 127 7.00 10.20 -8.64
C PRO A 127 6.99 11.49 -7.81
N GLY A 128 7.42 11.42 -6.56
CA GLY A 128 7.33 12.53 -5.63
C GLY A 128 7.06 12.11 -4.19
N ARG A 129 6.39 12.99 -3.44
CA ARG A 129 6.03 12.73 -2.04
C ARG A 129 4.95 11.65 -1.99
N GLY A 130 5.16 10.65 -1.14
CA GLY A 130 4.11 9.70 -0.75
C GLY A 130 3.49 10.11 0.57
N ALA A 131 3.25 9.14 1.46
CA ALA A 131 2.79 9.40 2.82
C ALA A 131 3.84 10.18 3.63
N SER A 132 3.38 11.17 4.39
CA SER A 132 4.21 11.92 5.36
C SER A 132 4.66 11.04 6.53
N MET A 133 5.51 11.56 7.42
CA MET A 133 5.93 10.81 8.60
C MET A 133 4.74 10.56 9.52
N HIS A 134 4.46 9.30 9.83
CA HIS A 134 3.35 8.88 10.70
C HIS A 134 3.61 7.49 11.29
N ILE A 135 2.79 7.12 12.26
CA ILE A 135 2.53 5.74 12.65
C ILE A 135 1.12 5.38 12.21
N ASP A 136 0.87 4.09 12.04
CA ASP A 136 -0.45 3.55 11.73
C ASP A 136 -1.28 3.36 12.99
N PHE A 137 -2.56 3.03 12.78
CA PHE A 137 -3.50 2.67 13.83
C PHE A 137 -4.30 1.43 13.40
N VAL A 138 -3.60 0.30 13.33
CA VAL A 138 -4.11 -0.96 12.78
C VAL A 138 -3.99 -2.11 13.79
N PRO A 139 -4.70 -3.24 13.62
CA PRO A 139 -4.70 -4.30 14.63
C PRO A 139 -3.37 -5.05 14.83
N GLY A 140 -2.48 -5.04 13.83
CA GLY A 140 -1.24 -5.81 13.88
C GLY A 140 -0.17 -5.35 12.89
N GLY A 141 0.62 -6.30 12.40
CA GLY A 141 1.66 -6.04 11.41
C GLY A 141 1.05 -5.81 10.02
N SER A 142 1.73 -5.03 9.20
CA SER A 142 1.30 -4.68 7.86
C SER A 142 2.28 -5.21 6.82
N TRP A 143 1.78 -5.55 5.66
CA TRP A 143 2.58 -5.79 4.47
C TRP A 143 2.15 -4.88 3.33
N GLN A 144 3.10 -4.43 2.51
CA GLN A 144 2.84 -3.67 1.28
C GLN A 144 3.66 -4.21 0.12
N ALA A 145 2.96 -4.68 -0.91
CA ALA A 145 3.50 -5.19 -2.16
C ALA A 145 3.62 -4.07 -3.20
N GLN A 146 4.84 -3.80 -3.64
CA GLN A 146 5.12 -2.81 -4.67
C GLN A 146 4.88 -3.41 -6.06
N LEU A 147 3.76 -3.08 -6.71
CA LEU A 147 3.38 -3.68 -7.99
C LEU A 147 4.09 -3.01 -9.17
N SER A 148 4.21 -1.69 -9.13
CA SER A 148 4.90 -0.87 -10.15
C SER A 148 5.59 0.32 -9.49
N GLY A 149 6.58 0.94 -10.15
CA GLY A 149 7.36 2.04 -9.57
C GLY A 149 8.24 1.63 -8.38
N THR A 150 9.10 2.53 -7.92
CA THR A 150 9.98 2.28 -6.77
C THR A 150 9.63 3.23 -5.64
N LYS A 151 9.44 2.70 -4.43
CA LYS A 151 9.14 3.48 -3.24
C LYS A 151 10.29 3.41 -2.24
N GLU A 152 10.80 4.57 -1.85
CA GLU A 152 11.73 4.70 -0.73
C GLU A 152 10.93 4.89 0.56
N TRP A 153 11.19 4.01 1.51
CA TRP A 153 10.67 4.07 2.87
C TRP A 153 11.76 4.64 3.76
N THR A 154 11.39 5.63 4.55
CA THR A 154 12.23 6.16 5.62
C THR A 154 11.57 5.84 6.95
N PHE A 155 12.31 5.18 7.82
CA PHE A 155 11.91 4.84 9.18
C PHE A 155 12.68 5.70 10.17
N GLU A 156 11.99 6.20 11.18
CA GLU A 156 12.58 6.82 12.37
C GLU A 156 12.24 5.96 13.58
N THR A 157 13.24 5.73 14.45
CA THR A 157 13.05 4.86 15.61
C THR A 157 12.06 5.46 16.59
N PRO A 158 11.32 4.60 17.32
CA PRO A 158 10.48 5.04 18.42
C PRO A 158 11.28 5.89 19.42
N PRO A 159 10.68 6.94 20.00
CA PRO A 159 11.34 7.79 21.01
C PRO A 159 11.93 7.02 22.19
N GLU A 160 11.37 5.87 22.52
CA GLU A 160 11.74 5.00 23.65
C GLU A 160 13.19 4.51 23.57
N CYS A 161 13.81 4.47 22.39
CA CYS A 161 15.21 4.11 22.24
C CYS A 161 16.09 5.23 21.65
N TYR A 162 15.67 6.48 21.85
CA TYR A 162 16.45 7.65 21.46
C TYR A 162 17.87 7.62 22.06
N GLY A 163 18.87 7.78 21.20
CA GLY A 163 20.30 7.75 21.58
C GLY A 163 20.90 6.35 21.75
N ILE A 164 20.10 5.29 21.64
CA ILE A 164 20.55 3.88 21.71
C ILE A 164 20.42 3.21 20.35
N CYS A 165 19.27 3.36 19.70
CA CYS A 165 19.01 2.79 18.38
C CYS A 165 19.58 3.64 17.24
N THR A 166 19.77 3.02 16.08
CA THR A 166 19.94 3.71 14.79
C THR A 166 18.77 4.64 14.54
N SER A 167 18.95 5.95 14.67
CA SER A 167 17.84 6.92 14.64
C SER A 167 17.01 6.90 13.36
N LYS A 168 17.60 6.52 12.23
CA LYS A 168 16.97 6.54 10.92
C LYS A 168 17.42 5.40 10.03
N MET A 169 16.48 4.73 9.40
CA MET A 169 16.73 3.70 8.38
C MET A 169 16.03 4.06 7.08
N MET A 170 16.62 3.66 5.95
CA MET A 170 16.02 3.87 4.63
C MET A 170 16.13 2.58 3.82
N VAL A 171 15.03 2.23 3.15
CA VAL A 171 14.99 1.07 2.26
C VAL A 171 14.21 1.41 1.00
N ARG A 172 14.61 0.84 -0.12
CA ARG A 172 13.92 0.99 -1.39
C ARG A 172 13.21 -0.32 -1.70
N VAL A 173 11.91 -0.24 -1.90
CA VAL A 173 11.05 -1.36 -2.28
C VAL A 173 10.74 -1.20 -3.77
N LYS A 174 11.09 -2.23 -4.54
CA LYS A 174 11.01 -2.27 -6.00
C LYS A 174 9.83 -3.14 -6.46
N PRO A 175 9.42 -3.05 -7.74
CA PRO A 175 8.41 -3.92 -8.30
C PRO A 175 8.70 -5.40 -8.05
N GLY A 176 7.72 -6.15 -7.57
CA GLY A 176 7.84 -7.57 -7.21
C GLY A 176 8.17 -7.83 -5.73
N GLU A 177 8.64 -6.82 -5.01
CA GLU A 177 9.00 -6.94 -3.59
C GLU A 177 7.81 -6.64 -2.67
N ILE A 178 7.84 -7.20 -1.46
CA ILE A 178 6.88 -6.91 -0.39
C ILE A 178 7.64 -6.46 0.85
N ILE A 179 7.30 -5.28 1.36
CA ILE A 179 7.78 -4.84 2.67
C ILE A 179 6.81 -5.28 3.75
N VAL A 180 7.33 -5.73 4.89
CA VAL A 180 6.60 -6.06 6.10
C VAL A 180 7.11 -5.18 7.23
N LEU A 181 6.20 -4.60 8.01
CA LEU A 181 6.52 -3.71 9.12
C LEU A 181 5.42 -3.73 10.19
N ASP A 182 5.80 -3.41 11.43
CA ASP A 182 4.85 -2.96 12.45
C ASP A 182 4.67 -1.44 12.31
N GLY A 183 3.64 -1.05 11.56
CA GLY A 183 3.33 0.35 11.28
C GLY A 183 2.87 1.15 12.51
N ASN A 184 2.36 0.48 13.54
CA ASN A 184 1.94 1.12 14.78
C ASN A 184 3.12 1.60 15.63
N ARG A 185 4.30 1.02 15.43
CA ARG A 185 5.50 1.33 16.22
C ARG A 185 6.54 2.10 15.43
N TRP A 186 6.70 1.82 14.14
CA TRP A 186 7.67 2.53 13.32
C TRP A 186 7.09 3.81 12.74
N PHE A 187 7.66 4.95 13.16
CA PHE A 187 7.46 6.19 12.43
C PHE A 187 8.02 6.00 11.02
N HIS A 188 7.18 6.18 10.02
CA HIS A 188 7.57 5.96 8.65
C HIS A 188 6.97 6.99 7.69
N LYS A 189 7.72 7.27 6.63
CA LYS A 189 7.28 8.08 5.49
C LYS A 189 7.73 7.44 4.20
N THR A 190 7.08 7.81 3.11
CA THR A 190 7.38 7.26 1.79
C THR A 190 7.63 8.34 0.73
N ARG A 191 8.48 7.99 -0.24
CA ARG A 191 8.76 8.80 -1.42
C ARG A 191 8.79 7.91 -2.65
N ILE A 192 8.08 8.28 -3.70
CA ILE A 192 8.10 7.58 -4.98
C ILE A 192 9.30 8.11 -5.78
N LEU A 193 10.15 7.18 -6.25
CA LEU A 193 11.36 7.46 -7.01
C LEU A 193 11.16 7.14 -8.50
N GLY A 194 12.04 7.68 -9.34
CA GLY A 194 12.05 7.42 -10.77
C GLY A 194 11.01 8.24 -11.52
N ASN A 195 10.53 7.68 -12.64
CA ASN A 195 9.56 8.32 -13.53
C ASN A 195 8.24 7.53 -13.63
N ASP A 196 8.22 6.29 -13.15
CA ASP A 196 7.09 5.38 -13.31
C ASP A 196 6.01 5.64 -12.25
N LEU A 197 4.75 5.42 -12.66
CA LEU A 197 3.63 5.40 -11.74
C LEU A 197 3.82 4.30 -10.70
N SER A 198 3.72 4.66 -9.42
CA SER A 198 3.79 3.71 -8.32
C SER A 198 2.40 3.17 -8.02
N ILE A 199 2.25 1.84 -8.00
CA ILE A 199 1.05 1.14 -7.53
C ILE A 199 1.47 0.17 -6.44
N VAL A 200 0.79 0.23 -5.31
CA VAL A 200 1.04 -0.62 -4.14
C VAL A 200 -0.28 -1.15 -3.62
N ILE A 201 -0.26 -2.41 -3.22
CA ILE A 201 -1.34 -3.03 -2.45
C ILE A 201 -0.79 -3.52 -1.11
N GLY A 202 -1.58 -3.44 -0.05
CA GLY A 202 -1.19 -3.96 1.25
C GLY A 202 -2.37 -4.39 2.10
N SER A 203 -2.08 -5.06 3.20
CA SER A 203 -3.07 -5.47 4.19
C SER A 203 -2.37 -5.77 5.51
N GLU A 204 -3.15 -6.05 6.55
CA GLU A 204 -2.68 -6.42 7.88
C GLU A 204 -2.79 -7.91 8.15
N TYR A 205 -1.95 -8.35 9.09
CA TYR A 205 -2.04 -9.63 9.78
C TYR A 205 -1.89 -9.43 11.29
N TYR A 206 -2.50 -10.28 12.11
CA TYR A 206 -2.41 -10.20 13.58
C TYR A 206 -2.50 -11.56 14.26
#